data_AF-A0A2E8EZJ0-F1
#
_entry.id   AF-A0A2E8EZJ0-F1
#
_cell.length_a   1.000
_cell.length_b   1.000
_cell.length_c   1.000
_cell.angle_alpha   90.00
_cell.angle_beta   90.00
_cell.angle_gamma   90.00
#
_symmetry.space_group_name_H-M   'P 1'
#
loop_
_entity.id
_entity.type
_entity.pdbx_description
1 polymer ?
#
loop_
_entity_poly.entity_id
_entity_poly.type
_entity_poly.pdbx_seq_one_letter_code
_entity_poly.pdbx_strand_id
1 'polypeptide(L)'
;MDTALMRERRMVTAAPFAFLIIPLHFAMTGLMVFVMEIMNAFNERIGEAAAQMASQSGGSGLGIAATLPVFKGQDLSLLGNLTLAALFSMTISNALAPKAALGGHPLNAASFGAISCLMTGFNMLIIPPIASGILMTGG
;
A
#
# COMPACT_ATOMS: atom_id res chain seq x y z
N MET A 1 44.10 2.84 17.77
CA MET A 1 43.88 2.23 16.44
C MET A 1 42.40 1.90 16.26
N ASP A 2 41.45 2.69 16.78
CA ASP A 2 40.17 2.10 17.19
C ASP A 2 38.93 2.70 16.54
N THR A 3 38.89 4.01 16.29
CA THR A 3 37.67 4.66 15.77
C THR A 3 37.42 4.38 14.29
N ALA A 4 38.49 4.31 13.47
CA ALA A 4 38.38 3.97 12.05
C ALA A 4 37.89 2.52 11.86
N LEU A 5 38.48 1.56 12.58
CA LEU A 5 38.08 0.15 12.54
C LEU A 5 36.66 -0.06 13.07
N MET A 6 36.23 0.69 14.11
CA MET A 6 34.85 0.61 14.61
C MET A 6 33.83 1.20 13.62
N ARG A 7 34.17 2.28 12.90
CA ARG A 7 33.33 2.82 11.81
C ARG A 7 33.21 1.83 10.66
N GLU A 8 34.32 1.17 10.31
CA GLU A 8 34.36 0.15 9.28
C GLU A 8 33.53 -1.08 9.65
N ARG A 9 33.64 -1.61 10.88
CA ARG A 9 32.78 -2.70 11.37
C ARG A 9 31.30 -2.33 11.36
N ARG A 10 30.93 -1.10 11.74
CA ARG A 10 29.54 -0.61 11.67
C ARG A 10 29.06 -0.51 10.22
N MET A 11 29.91 -0.09 9.30
CA MET A 11 29.56 0.02 7.89
C MET A 11 29.34 -1.35 7.25
N VAL A 12 30.17 -2.34 7.60
CA VAL A 12 30.03 -3.74 7.14
C VAL A 12 28.68 -4.34 7.54
N THR A 13 28.19 -4.04 8.75
CA THR A 13 26.87 -4.54 9.19
C THR A 13 25.71 -3.70 8.67
N ALA A 14 25.84 -2.37 8.56
CA ALA A 14 24.75 -1.48 8.17
C ALA A 14 24.50 -1.37 6.66
N ALA A 15 25.52 -1.56 5.81
CA ALA A 15 25.39 -1.49 4.36
C ALA A 15 24.34 -2.46 3.76
N PRO A 16 24.29 -3.76 4.14
CA PRO A 16 23.28 -4.67 3.61
C PRO A 16 21.85 -4.28 4.02
N PHE A 17 21.63 -3.78 5.25
CA PHE A 17 20.32 -3.30 5.68
C PHE A 17 19.84 -2.10 4.85
N ALA A 18 20.74 -1.18 4.53
CA ALA A 18 20.43 -0.02 3.70
C ALA A 18 20.10 -0.40 2.25
N PHE A 19 20.68 -1.48 1.73
CA PHE A 19 20.33 -1.99 0.40
C PHE A 19 18.99 -2.75 0.41
N LEU A 20 18.75 -3.56 1.44
CA LEU A 20 17.53 -4.35 1.60
C LEU A 20 16.27 -3.52 1.81
N ILE A 21 16.39 -2.27 2.27
CA ILE A 21 15.23 -1.40 2.50
C ILE A 21 14.48 -1.05 1.21
N ILE A 22 15.18 -1.02 0.06
CA ILE A 22 14.60 -0.67 -1.24
C ILE A 22 13.57 -1.74 -1.69
N PRO A 23 13.94 -3.02 -1.83
CA PRO A 23 12.96 -4.06 -2.20
C PRO A 23 11.89 -4.25 -1.12
N LEU A 24 12.23 -4.09 0.16
CA LEU A 24 11.26 -4.17 1.26
C LEU A 24 10.19 -3.07 1.15
N HIS A 25 10.59 -1.82 0.92
CA HIS A 25 9.65 -0.70 0.78
C HIS A 25 8.79 -0.85 -0.47
N PHE A 26 9.38 -1.31 -1.58
CA PHE A 26 8.64 -1.61 -2.80
C PHE A 26 7.56 -2.67 -2.56
N ALA A 27 7.90 -3.78 -1.90
CA ALA A 27 6.93 -4.83 -1.60
C ALA A 27 5.81 -4.35 -0.67
N MET A 28 6.15 -3.64 0.41
CA MET A 28 5.18 -3.19 1.41
C MET A 28 4.19 -2.15 0.85
N THR A 29 4.70 -1.14 0.14
CA THR A 29 3.85 -0.13 -0.50
C THR A 29 3.02 -0.75 -1.61
N GLY A 30 3.58 -1.71 -2.35
CA GLY A 30 2.87 -2.40 -3.41
C GLY A 30 1.72 -3.25 -2.91
N LEU A 31 1.96 -4.04 -1.85
CA LEU A 31 0.92 -4.84 -1.20
C LEU A 31 -0.21 -3.95 -0.66
N MET A 32 0.10 -2.81 -0.04
CA MET A 32 -0.91 -1.90 0.51
C MET A 32 -1.83 -1.32 -0.58
N VAL A 33 -1.26 -0.89 -1.71
CA VAL A 33 -2.03 -0.41 -2.86
C VAL A 33 -2.85 -1.54 -3.48
N PHE A 34 -2.27 -2.75 -3.57
CA PHE A 34 -2.94 -3.93 -4.09
C PHE A 34 -4.17 -4.32 -3.27
N VAL A 35 -4.04 -4.34 -1.94
CA VAL A 35 -5.14 -4.66 -1.02
C VAL A 35 -6.26 -3.63 -1.14
N MET A 36 -5.93 -2.34 -1.32
CA MET A 36 -6.95 -1.32 -1.54
C MET A 36 -7.75 -1.60 -2.82
N GLU A 37 -7.09 -1.94 -3.91
CA GLU A 37 -7.79 -2.20 -5.17
C GLU A 37 -8.69 -3.44 -5.07
N ILE A 38 -8.26 -4.46 -4.33
CA ILE A 38 -9.12 -5.61 -4.01
C ILE A 38 -10.39 -5.15 -3.27
N MET A 39 -10.27 -4.29 -2.26
CA MET A 39 -11.44 -3.78 -1.52
C MET A 39 -12.38 -2.97 -2.42
N ASN A 40 -11.84 -2.13 -3.31
CA ASN A 40 -12.64 -1.38 -4.29
C ASN A 40 -13.43 -2.32 -5.21
N ALA A 41 -12.77 -3.33 -5.77
CA ALA A 41 -13.41 -4.30 -6.64
C ALA A 41 -14.51 -5.09 -5.91
N PHE A 42 -14.25 -5.55 -4.68
CA PHE A 42 -15.27 -6.23 -3.88
C PHE A 42 -16.48 -5.34 -3.59
N ASN A 43 -16.24 -4.06 -3.27
CA ASN A 43 -17.31 -3.11 -2.99
C ASN A 43 -18.20 -2.84 -4.21
N GLU A 44 -17.59 -2.76 -5.40
CA GLU A 44 -18.32 -2.66 -6.67
C GLU A 44 -19.19 -3.89 -6.92
N ARG A 45 -18.64 -5.11 -6.75
CA ARG A 45 -19.39 -6.37 -6.90
C ARG A 45 -20.55 -6.50 -5.92
N ILE A 46 -20.38 -6.05 -4.67
CA ILE A 46 -21.47 -6.00 -3.69
C ILE A 46 -22.57 -5.03 -4.14
N GLY A 47 -22.19 -3.85 -4.66
CA GLY A 47 -23.13 -2.88 -5.22
C GLY A 47 -23.94 -3.44 -6.39
N GLU A 48 -23.28 -4.11 -7.34
CA GLU A 48 -23.92 -4.78 -8.48
C GLU A 48 -24.87 -5.88 -8.02
N ALA A 49 -24.43 -6.76 -7.11
CA ALA A 49 -25.24 -7.86 -6.58
C ALA A 49 -26.47 -7.34 -5.82
N ALA A 50 -26.31 -6.30 -5.01
CA ALA A 50 -27.42 -5.68 -4.29
C ALA A 50 -28.45 -5.05 -5.23
N ALA A 51 -27.99 -4.40 -6.31
CA ALA A 51 -28.87 -3.86 -7.34
C ALA A 51 -29.64 -4.96 -8.09
N GLN A 52 -28.98 -6.06 -8.46
CA GLN A 52 -29.62 -7.21 -9.08
C GLN A 52 -30.65 -7.85 -8.16
N MET A 53 -30.33 -8.06 -6.88
CA MET A 53 -31.27 -8.57 -5.88
C MET A 53 -32.48 -7.65 -5.71
N ALA A 54 -32.27 -6.33 -5.66
CA ALA A 54 -33.36 -5.36 -5.59
C ALA A 54 -34.29 -5.47 -6.81
N SER A 55 -33.73 -5.55 -8.03
CA SER A 55 -34.52 -5.68 -9.27
C SER A 55 -35.30 -7.00 -9.38
N GLN A 56 -34.76 -8.10 -8.85
CA GLN A 56 -35.42 -9.41 -8.86
C GLN A 56 -36.43 -9.57 -7.71
N SER A 57 -36.31 -8.75 -6.65
CA SER A 57 -37.10 -8.95 -5.44
C SER A 57 -38.58 -8.59 -5.55
N GLY A 58 -39.00 -7.75 -6.51
CA GLY A 58 -40.42 -7.56 -6.90
C GLY A 58 -41.44 -7.36 -5.75
N GLY A 59 -41.04 -6.92 -4.56
CA GLY A 59 -41.89 -6.79 -3.37
C GLY A 59 -41.89 -7.97 -2.38
N SER A 60 -41.09 -9.01 -2.62
CA SER A 60 -40.86 -10.11 -1.67
C SER A 60 -39.77 -9.74 -0.65
N GLY A 61 -39.85 -10.26 0.58
CA GLY A 61 -38.98 -9.93 1.72
C GLY A 61 -37.46 -10.05 1.50
N LEU A 62 -37.02 -10.61 0.36
CA LEU A 62 -35.63 -10.54 -0.12
C LEU A 62 -35.13 -9.10 -0.34
N GLY A 63 -36.02 -8.13 -0.61
CA GLY A 63 -35.63 -6.72 -0.69
C GLY A 63 -35.08 -6.16 0.63
N ILE A 64 -35.49 -6.73 1.78
CA ILE A 64 -34.99 -6.35 3.10
C ILE A 64 -33.56 -6.87 3.30
N ALA A 65 -33.20 -8.03 2.75
CA ALA A 65 -31.84 -8.55 2.82
C ALA A 65 -30.83 -7.62 2.10
N ALA A 66 -31.24 -6.96 1.01
CA ALA A 66 -30.44 -5.95 0.32
C ALA A 66 -30.25 -4.64 1.14
N THR A 67 -31.03 -4.44 2.21
CA THR A 67 -30.87 -3.30 3.14
C THR A 67 -29.87 -3.57 4.26
N LEU A 68 -29.40 -4.81 4.41
CA LEU A 68 -28.41 -5.16 5.43
C LEU A 68 -27.08 -4.42 5.13
N PRO A 69 -26.42 -3.84 6.15
CA PRO A 69 -25.20 -3.05 5.97
C PRO A 69 -24.06 -3.79 5.25
N VAL A 70 -24.04 -5.13 5.32
CA VAL A 70 -23.04 -5.97 4.65
C VAL A 70 -23.22 -6.07 3.13
N PHE A 71 -24.43 -5.81 2.62
CA PHE A 71 -24.76 -5.83 1.20
C PHE A 71 -24.93 -4.43 0.61
N LYS A 72 -24.70 -3.39 1.40
CA LYS A 72 -24.68 -2.01 0.92
C LYS A 72 -23.25 -1.64 0.59
N GLY A 73 -23.04 -1.02 -0.58
CA GLY A 73 -21.74 -0.46 -0.94
C GLY A 73 -21.23 0.43 0.21
N GLN A 74 -20.06 0.09 0.75
CA GLN A 74 -19.41 0.84 1.81
C GLN A 74 -18.63 2.01 1.22
N ASP A 75 -18.60 3.12 1.94
CA ASP A 75 -17.73 4.25 1.64
C ASP A 75 -16.28 3.91 1.99
N LEU A 76 -15.50 3.53 0.97
CA LEU A 76 -14.07 3.22 1.12
C LEU A 76 -13.19 4.47 1.25
N SER A 77 -13.77 5.67 1.30
CA SER A 77 -13.03 6.93 1.42
C SER A 77 -12.18 7.00 2.69
N LEU A 78 -12.72 6.56 3.83
CA LEU A 78 -11.96 6.50 5.08
C LEU A 78 -10.78 5.53 4.97
N LEU A 79 -11.02 4.35 4.40
CA LEU A 79 -9.98 3.35 4.18
C LEU A 79 -8.90 3.90 3.25
N GLY A 80 -9.26 4.67 2.22
CA GLY A 80 -8.34 5.31 1.27
C GLY A 80 -7.47 6.36 1.92
N ASN A 81 -8.07 7.23 2.73
CA ASN A 81 -7.32 8.22 3.47
C ASN A 81 -6.36 7.59 4.48
N LEU A 82 -6.76 6.49 5.13
CA LEU A 82 -5.88 5.74 6.03
C LEU A 82 -4.73 5.06 5.28
N THR A 83 -4.99 4.43 4.14
CA THR A 83 -3.94 3.83 3.30
C THR A 83 -2.97 4.90 2.79
N LEU A 84 -3.47 6.06 2.35
CA LEU A 84 -2.64 7.18 1.93
C LEU A 84 -1.77 7.70 3.09
N ALA A 85 -2.37 7.91 4.27
CA ALA A 85 -1.63 8.33 5.46
C ALA A 85 -0.56 7.31 5.88
N ALA A 86 -0.87 6.02 5.78
CA ALA A 86 0.07 4.93 6.07
C ALA A 86 1.23 4.91 5.07
N LEU A 87 0.97 5.10 3.78
CA LEU A 87 2.00 5.21 2.75
C LEU A 87 2.93 6.38 3.03
N PHE A 88 2.37 7.58 3.29
CA PHE A 88 3.18 8.75 3.65
C PHE A 88 4.04 8.51 4.90
N SER A 89 3.45 7.95 5.97
CA SER A 89 4.18 7.64 7.20
C SER A 89 5.31 6.63 6.96
N MET A 90 5.07 5.59 6.16
CA MET A 90 6.07 4.58 5.81
C MET A 90 7.18 5.16 4.93
N THR A 91 6.87 6.01 3.95
CA THR A 91 7.87 6.68 3.11
C THR A 91 8.78 7.58 3.94
N ILE A 92 8.23 8.32 4.91
CA ILE A 92 9.02 9.15 5.84
C ILE A 92 9.90 8.27 6.73
N SER A 93 9.34 7.25 7.36
CA SER A 93 10.07 6.33 8.24
C SER A 93 11.24 5.65 7.52
N ASN A 94 10.99 5.16 6.30
CA ASN A 94 12.00 4.48 5.49
C ASN A 94 13.04 5.43 4.89
N ALA A 95 12.73 6.72 4.73
CA ALA A 95 13.73 7.74 4.36
C ALA A 95 14.71 8.03 5.52
N LEU A 96 14.26 7.94 6.78
CA LEU A 96 15.09 8.19 7.95
C LEU A 96 15.91 6.97 8.40
N ALA A 97 15.44 5.75 8.12
CA ALA A 97 16.09 4.52 8.56
C ALA A 97 17.56 4.36 8.08
N PRO A 98 17.93 4.65 6.81
CA PRO A 98 19.32 4.56 6.35
C PRO A 98 20.25 5.57 7.03
N LYS A 99 19.71 6.75 7.41
CA LYS A 99 20.47 7.77 8.15
C LYS A 99 20.84 7.26 9.54
N ALA A 100 19.91 6.62 10.23
CA ALA A 100 20.14 6.04 11.56
C ALA A 100 21.12 4.85 11.49
N ALA A 101 21.01 4.00 10.47
CA ALA A 101 21.88 2.83 10.31
C ALA A 101 23.34 3.21 9.97
N LEU A 102 23.56 4.01 8.93
CA LEU A 102 24.89 4.29 8.36
C LEU A 102 25.57 5.54 8.94
N GLY A 103 24.83 6.48 9.54
CA GLY A 103 25.42 7.67 10.17
C GLY A 103 26.16 8.62 9.21
N GLY A 104 25.79 8.64 7.92
CA GLY A 104 26.42 9.45 6.88
C GLY A 104 25.88 10.89 6.72
N HIS A 105 26.36 11.61 5.70
CA HIS A 105 25.91 12.97 5.38
C HIS A 105 24.40 12.99 5.06
N PRO A 106 23.62 14.01 5.49
CA PRO A 106 22.20 14.17 5.17
C PRO A 106 21.83 13.99 3.69
N LEU A 107 22.75 14.23 2.76
CA LEU A 107 22.53 13.97 1.32
C LEU A 107 22.23 12.51 1.01
N ASN A 108 22.81 11.55 1.73
CA ASN A 108 22.49 10.12 1.54
C ASN A 108 21.06 9.80 2.03
N ALA A 109 20.60 10.44 3.09
CA ALA A 109 19.21 10.25 3.54
C ALA A 109 18.21 10.80 2.51
N ALA A 110 18.52 11.94 1.90
CA ALA A 110 17.69 12.54 0.86
C ALA A 110 17.61 11.66 -0.40
N SER A 111 18.71 11.02 -0.82
CA SER A 111 18.70 10.12 -1.99
C SER A 111 17.88 8.85 -1.75
N PHE A 112 18.02 8.19 -0.59
CA PHE A 112 17.18 7.03 -0.24
C PHE A 112 15.70 7.41 -0.07
N GLY A 113 15.41 8.60 0.47
CA GLY A 113 14.05 9.13 0.54
C GLY A 113 13.43 9.40 -0.83
N ALA A 114 14.20 9.99 -1.76
CA ALA A 114 13.76 10.21 -3.13
C ALA A 114 13.46 8.89 -3.87
N ILE A 115 14.32 7.87 -3.71
CA ILE A 115 14.09 6.53 -4.28
C ILE A 115 12.81 5.92 -3.70
N SER A 116 12.62 6.00 -2.38
CA SER A 116 11.44 5.44 -1.71
C SER A 116 10.14 6.12 -2.17
N CYS A 117 10.17 7.45 -2.32
CA CYS A 117 9.05 8.23 -2.87
C CYS A 117 8.74 7.84 -4.31
N LEU A 118 9.77 7.72 -5.17
CA LEU A 118 9.61 7.27 -6.56
C LEU A 118 9.01 5.86 -6.63
N MET A 119 9.46 4.94 -5.78
CA MET A 119 8.90 3.58 -5.73
C MET A 119 7.44 3.56 -5.28
N THR A 120 7.08 4.39 -4.31
CA THR A 120 5.68 4.54 -3.86
C THR A 120 4.80 5.09 -4.99
N GLY A 121 5.26 6.14 -5.67
CA GLY A 121 4.53 6.73 -6.81
C GLY A 121 4.41 5.76 -7.99
N PHE A 122 5.46 5.01 -8.28
CA PHE A 122 5.46 3.95 -9.29
C PHE A 122 4.43 2.85 -8.94
N ASN A 123 4.41 2.40 -7.69
CA ASN A 123 3.45 1.41 -7.22
C ASN A 123 2.00 1.91 -7.31
N MET A 124 1.74 3.17 -6.97
CA MET A 124 0.41 3.77 -7.13
C MET A 124 -0.02 3.90 -8.59
N LEU A 125 0.92 4.02 -9.54
CA LEU A 125 0.59 4.10 -10.96
C LEU A 125 0.34 2.72 -11.58
N ILE A 126 1.17 1.73 -11.25
CA ILE A 126 1.19 0.43 -11.94
C ILE A 126 0.28 -0.60 -11.29
N ILE A 127 0.16 -0.62 -9.96
CA ILE A 127 -0.53 -1.71 -9.27
C ILE A 127 -2.05 -1.66 -9.45
N PRO A 128 -2.73 -0.50 -9.37
CA PRO A 128 -4.18 -0.44 -9.58
C PRO A 128 -4.64 -1.03 -10.93
N PRO A 129 -4.05 -0.67 -12.09
CA PRO A 129 -4.49 -1.26 -13.36
C PRO A 129 -4.16 -2.76 -13.49
N ILE A 130 -3.09 -3.24 -12.84
CA ILE A 130 -2.80 -4.69 -12.82
C ILE A 130 -3.83 -5.44 -11.98
N ALA A 131 -4.15 -4.91 -10.80
CA ALA A 131 -5.09 -5.53 -9.87
C ALA A 131 -6.51 -5.55 -10.45
N SER A 132 -6.98 -4.45 -11.04
CA SER A 132 -8.27 -4.41 -11.74
C SER A 132 -8.29 -5.36 -12.93
N GLY A 133 -7.21 -5.44 -13.71
CA GLY A 133 -7.07 -6.40 -14.81
C GLY A 133 -7.21 -7.86 -14.36
N ILE A 134 -6.57 -8.24 -13.24
CA ILE A 134 -6.67 -9.59 -12.67
C ILE A 134 -8.10 -9.87 -12.17
N LEU A 135 -8.74 -8.89 -11.51
CA LEU A 135 -10.04 -9.08 -10.87
C LEU A 135 -11.22 -9.00 -11.85
N MET A 136 -11.09 -8.25 -12.96
CA MET A 136 -12.12 -8.15 -14.00
C MET A 136 -12.03 -9.25 -15.07
N THR A 137 -10.86 -9.87 -15.28
CA THR A 137 -10.69 -10.97 -16.24
C THR A 137 -11.30 -12.30 -15.77
N GLY A 138 -11.75 -12.39 -14.51
CA GLY A 138 -12.42 -13.56 -13.94
C GLY A 138 -13.95 -13.61 -14.11
N GLY A 139 -14.53 -12.74 -14.95
CA GLY A 139 -15.98 -12.67 -15.24
C GLY A 139 -16.37 -13.33 -16.55
#